data_AF-A0A1R4HEV0-F1
#
_entry.id   AF-A0A1R4HEV0-F1
#
_cell.length_a   1.000
_cell.length_b   1.000
_cell.length_c   1.000
_cell.angle_alpha   90.00
_cell.angle_beta   90.00
_cell.angle_gamma   90.00
#
_symmetry.space_group_name_H-M   'P 1'
#
loop_
_entity.id
_entity.type
_entity.pdbx_description
1 polymer ?
#
loop_
_entity_poly.entity_id
_entity_poly.type
_entity_poly.pdbx_seq_one_letter_code
_entity_poly.pdbx_strand_id
1 'polypeptide(L)'
;MIENIGFSELLMVGLVALLVIGPERLPKVARLLGFWIAKTRNIVASVKEEIKEEFHAEEIRQMLKEQAGSLEDLQGVLDEMDSSAHNLKTSFDKRAQQIEQSIKSPHEK
;
A
#
# COMPACT_ATOMS: atom_id res chain seq x y z
N MET A 1 5.10 8.23 -7.85
CA MET A 1 4.13 9.27 -7.42
C MET A 1 4.57 10.02 -6.15
N ILE A 2 5.50 9.50 -5.33
CA ILE A 2 6.03 10.17 -4.12
C ILE A 2 7.06 11.27 -4.44
N GLU A 3 7.68 11.25 -5.63
CA GLU A 3 8.75 12.20 -6.01
C GLU A 3 8.29 13.64 -6.27
N ASN A 4 6.98 13.92 -6.34
CA ASN A 4 6.46 15.27 -6.57
C ASN A 4 6.16 16.07 -5.29
N ILE A 5 6.37 15.50 -4.10
CA ILE A 5 6.09 16.16 -2.82
C ILE A 5 7.06 17.31 -2.61
N GLY A 6 6.69 18.45 -3.19
CA GLY A 6 7.30 19.74 -2.93
C GLY A 6 6.78 20.34 -1.62
N PHE A 7 7.46 21.39 -1.15
CA PHE A 7 7.05 22.12 0.05
C PHE A 7 5.59 22.63 -0.03
N SER A 8 5.12 22.98 -1.24
CA SER A 8 3.73 23.41 -1.47
C SER A 8 2.69 22.32 -1.21
N GLU A 9 2.94 21.08 -1.65
CA GLU A 9 2.02 19.96 -1.44
C GLU A 9 1.96 19.58 0.04
N LEU A 10 3.11 19.58 0.73
CA LEU A 10 3.14 19.34 2.17
C LEU A 10 2.33 20.38 2.95
N LEU A 11 2.43 21.66 2.56
CA LEU A 11 1.60 22.73 3.14
C LEU A 11 0.12 22.51 2.87
N MET A 12 -0.26 22.11 1.65
CA MET A 12 -1.67 21.87 1.30
C MET A 12 -2.25 20.70 2.09
N VAL A 13 -1.52 19.58 2.19
CA VAL A 13 -1.90 18.43 3.04
C VAL A 13 -1.98 18.84 4.50
N GLY A 14 -1.01 19.63 4.99
CA GLY A 14 -1.05 20.21 6.33
C GLY A 14 -2.33 21.01 6.56
N LEU A 15 -2.68 21.90 5.64
CA LEU A 15 -3.89 22.73 5.75
C LEU A 15 -5.18 21.89 5.79
N VAL A 16 -5.29 20.88 4.92
CA VAL A 16 -6.42 19.95 4.90
C VAL A 16 -6.48 19.15 6.20
N ALA A 17 -5.35 18.66 6.70
CA ALA A 17 -5.28 17.94 7.97
C ALA A 17 -5.67 18.85 9.15
N LEU A 18 -5.26 20.12 9.15
CA LEU A 18 -5.69 21.10 10.14
C LEU A 18 -7.21 21.32 10.08
N LEU A 19 -7.83 21.33 8.90
CA LEU A 19 -9.27 21.53 8.74
C LEU A 19 -10.08 20.30 9.20
N VAL A 20 -9.64 19.10 8.81
CA VAL A 20 -10.35 17.84 9.09
C VAL A 20 -10.18 17.39 10.54
N ILE A 21 -8.94 17.34 11.02
CA ILE A 21 -8.61 16.89 12.37
C ILE A 21 -8.70 18.05 13.38
N GLY A 22 -8.46 19.28 12.95
CA GLY A 22 -8.39 20.45 13.81
C GLY A 22 -6.96 20.77 14.27
N PRO A 23 -6.60 22.06 14.40
CA PRO A 23 -5.24 22.49 14.77
C PRO A 23 -4.81 22.03 16.18
N GLU A 24 -5.76 21.76 17.08
CA GLU A 24 -5.43 21.27 18.43
C GLU A 24 -5.19 19.75 18.51
N ARG A 25 -5.70 18.99 17.54
CA ARG A 25 -5.67 17.52 17.56
C ARG A 25 -4.54 16.96 16.70
N LEU A 26 -4.22 17.62 15.59
CA LEU A 26 -3.10 17.24 14.72
C LEU A 26 -1.76 17.13 15.47
N PRO A 27 -1.34 18.09 16.32
CA PRO A 27 -0.11 17.95 17.08
C PRO A 27 -0.16 16.81 18.09
N LYS A 28 -1.34 16.44 18.62
CA LYS A 28 -1.49 15.28 19.50
C LYS A 28 -1.30 13.97 18.72
N VAL A 29 -1.88 13.86 17.52
CA VAL A 29 -1.71 12.68 16.65
C VAL A 29 -0.26 12.56 16.17
N ALA A 30 0.37 13.66 15.76
CA ALA A 30 1.78 13.68 15.36
C ALA A 30 2.71 13.24 16.49
N ARG A 31 2.45 13.69 17.73
CA ARG A 31 3.18 13.22 18.92
C ARG A 31 2.98 11.74 19.18
N LEU A 32 1.76 11.24 18.99
CA LEU A 32 1.46 9.82 19.15
C LEU A 32 2.23 9.00 18.11
N LEU A 33 2.07 9.30 16.83
CA LEU A 33 2.80 8.65 15.74
C LEU A 33 4.32 8.73 15.94
N GLY A 34 4.83 9.90 16.32
CA GLY A 34 6.25 10.10 16.62
C GLY A 34 6.73 9.24 17.78
N PHE A 35 5.93 9.10 18.85
CA PHE A 35 6.24 8.21 19.97
C PHE A 35 6.30 6.74 19.54
N TRP A 36 5.35 6.28 18.72
CA TRP A 36 5.36 4.90 18.20
C TRP A 36 6.56 4.63 17.32
N ILE A 37 6.88 5.54 16.39
CA ILE A 37 8.05 5.43 15.51
C ILE A 37 9.35 5.44 16.33
N ALA A 38 9.46 6.34 17.31
CA ALA A 38 10.63 6.43 18.19
C ALA A 38 10.81 5.16 19.03
N LYS A 39 9.72 4.61 19.57
CA LYS A 39 9.74 3.36 20.33
C LYS A 39 10.21 2.19 19.47
N THR A 40 9.68 2.05 18.25
CA THR A 40 10.12 1.00 17.31
C THR A 40 11.58 1.16 16.92
N ARG A 41 12.03 2.39 16.64
CA ARG A 41 13.44 2.67 16.34
C ARG A 41 14.37 2.24 17.49
N ASN A 42 13.98 2.52 18.73
CA ASN A 42 14.77 2.15 19.90
C ASN A 42 14.82 0.64 20.10
N ILE A 43 13.71 -0.07 19.90
CA ILE A 43 13.67 -1.55 19.97
C ILE A 43 14.62 -2.15 18.94
N VAL A 44 14.58 -1.68 17.69
CA VAL A 44 15.50 -2.15 16.63
C VAL A 44 16.96 -1.82 16.95
N ALA A 45 17.22 -0.68 17.60
CA ALA A 45 18.57 -0.30 18.00
C ALA A 45 19.13 -1.22 19.09
N SER A 46 18.34 -1.54 20.12
CA SER A 46 18.75 -2.46 21.20
C SER A 46 19.02 -3.87 20.68
N VAL A 47 18.14 -4.40 19.82
CA VAL A 47 18.33 -5.71 19.20
C VAL A 47 19.61 -5.74 18.35
N LYS A 48 19.92 -4.67 17.61
CA LYS A 48 21.18 -4.57 16.85
C LYS A 48 22.42 -4.53 17.74
N GLU A 49 22.33 -3.98 18.94
CA GLU A 49 23.43 -3.88 19.90
C GLU A 49 23.72 -5.25 20.53
N GLU A 50 22.68 -5.98 20.96
CA GLU A 50 22.77 -7.38 21.44
C GLU A 50 23.34 -8.33 20.37
N ILE A 51 22.94 -8.16 19.10
CA ILE A 51 23.43 -8.99 17.98
C ILE A 51 24.94 -8.81 17.71
N LYS A 52 25.51 -7.63 17.99
CA LYS A 52 26.94 -7.37 17.74
C LYS A 52 27.85 -8.07 18.74
N GLU A 53 27.31 -8.49 19.88
CA GLU A 53 28.10 -9.02 20.99
C GLU A 53 28.20 -10.56 20.97
N GLU A 54 27.25 -11.32 20.36
CA GLU A 54 27.20 -12.78 20.58
C GLU A 54 26.76 -13.70 19.39
N PHE A 55 26.70 -13.24 18.12
CA PHE A 55 26.19 -13.97 16.92
C PHE A 55 24.64 -14.05 16.79
N HIS A 56 24.16 -14.30 15.55
CA HIS A 56 22.78 -14.51 15.06
C HIS A 56 22.12 -13.37 14.23
N ALA A 57 22.91 -12.46 13.64
CA ALA A 57 22.39 -11.54 12.62
C ALA A 57 21.76 -12.28 11.42
N GLU A 58 22.29 -13.45 11.07
CA GLU A 58 21.84 -14.26 9.94
C GLU A 58 20.47 -14.90 10.19
N GLU A 59 20.17 -15.31 11.42
CA GLU A 59 18.91 -15.97 11.79
C GLU A 59 17.73 -14.99 11.76
N ILE A 60 17.91 -13.80 12.34
CA ILE A 60 16.91 -12.72 12.23
C ILE A 60 16.78 -12.25 10.77
N ARG A 61 17.89 -12.15 10.02
CA ARG A 61 17.85 -11.82 8.59
C ARG A 61 17.09 -12.88 7.78
N GLN A 62 17.22 -14.16 8.12
CA GLN A 62 16.50 -15.26 7.49
C GLN A 62 15.01 -15.25 7.86
N MET A 63 14.66 -15.02 9.13
CA MET A 63 13.26 -14.85 9.56
C MET A 63 12.59 -13.62 8.92
N LEU A 64 13.31 -12.49 8.82
CA LEU A 64 12.83 -11.31 8.10
C LEU A 64 12.67 -11.59 6.60
N LYS A 65 13.59 -12.37 6.01
CA LYS A 65 13.53 -12.72 4.59
C LYS A 65 12.40 -13.72 4.28
N GLU A 66 12.09 -14.65 5.17
CA GLU A 66 10.91 -15.52 5.03
C GLU A 66 9.60 -14.74 5.17
N GLN A 67 9.52 -13.82 6.15
CA GLN A 67 8.35 -12.95 6.29
C GLN A 67 8.21 -11.94 5.14
N ALA A 68 9.33 -11.40 4.65
CA ALA A 68 9.34 -10.52 3.47
C ALA A 68 9.07 -11.30 2.18
N GLY A 69 9.51 -12.56 2.08
CA GLY A 69 9.21 -13.46 0.97
C GLY A 69 7.71 -13.71 0.83
N SER A 70 6.97 -13.77 1.94
CA SER A 70 5.51 -13.81 1.90
C SER A 70 4.87 -12.56 1.27
N LEU A 71 5.54 -11.39 1.29
CA LEU A 71 5.09 -10.19 0.57
C LEU A 71 5.42 -10.25 -0.93
N GLU A 72 6.45 -10.99 -1.32
CA GLU A 72 6.79 -11.26 -2.72
C GLU A 72 5.81 -12.27 -3.33
N ASP A 73 5.44 -13.30 -2.56
CA ASP A 73 4.38 -14.25 -2.93
C ASP A 73 3.02 -13.54 -3.07
N LEU A 74 2.73 -12.56 -2.21
CA LEU A 74 1.55 -11.70 -2.35
C LEU A 74 1.58 -10.86 -3.64
N GLN A 75 2.74 -10.38 -4.09
CA GLN A 75 2.85 -9.70 -5.38
C GLN A 75 2.57 -10.65 -6.54
N GLY A 76 3.07 -11.89 -6.49
CA GLY A 76 2.76 -12.92 -7.49
C GLY A 76 1.26 -13.21 -7.59
N VAL A 77 0.58 -13.32 -6.45
CA VAL A 77 -0.88 -13.51 -6.40
C VAL A 77 -1.64 -12.29 -6.93
N LEU A 78 -1.20 -11.07 -6.63
CA LEU A 78 -1.82 -9.85 -7.14
C LEU A 78 -1.66 -9.71 -8.66
N ASP A 79 -0.51 -10.08 -9.22
CA ASP A 79 -0.22 -10.01 -10.66
C ASP A 79 -1.02 -11.06 -11.47
N GLU A 80 -1.19 -12.26 -10.90
CA GLU A 80 -2.07 -13.31 -11.45
C GLU A 80 -3.55 -12.91 -11.39
N MET A 81 -3.96 -12.20 -10.33
CA MET A 81 -5.33 -11.71 -10.15
C MET A 81 -5.64 -10.54 -11.11
N ASP A 82 -4.70 -9.64 -11.36
CA ASP A 82 -4.83 -8.57 -12.36
C ASP A 82 -4.91 -9.14 -13.78
N SER A 83 -4.07 -10.14 -14.08
CA SER A 83 -4.11 -10.86 -15.37
C SER A 83 -5.44 -11.58 -15.58
N SER A 84 -5.96 -12.24 -14.55
CA SER A 84 -7.27 -12.91 -14.59
C SER A 84 -8.42 -11.92 -14.70
N ALA A 85 -8.35 -10.79 -13.99
CA ALA A 85 -9.33 -9.71 -14.08
C ALA A 85 -9.35 -9.07 -15.48
N HIS A 86 -8.20 -8.93 -16.14
CA HIS A 86 -8.12 -8.41 -17.51
C HIS A 86 -8.77 -9.36 -18.54
N ASN A 87 -8.58 -10.67 -18.39
CA ASN A 87 -9.22 -11.67 -19.25
C ASN A 87 -10.74 -11.74 -19.05
N LEU A 88 -11.19 -11.57 -17.81
CA LEU A 88 -12.62 -11.43 -17.52
C LEU A 88 -13.17 -10.15 -18.13
N LYS A 89 -12.52 -9.00 -17.93
CA LYS A 89 -12.97 -7.70 -18.44
C LYS A 89 -13.10 -7.69 -19.97
N THR A 90 -12.13 -8.27 -20.68
CA THR A 90 -12.21 -8.38 -22.15
C THR A 90 -13.31 -9.34 -22.62
N SER A 91 -13.61 -10.39 -21.84
CA SER A 91 -14.72 -11.31 -22.12
C SER A 91 -16.09 -10.68 -21.81
N PHE A 92 -16.17 -9.85 -20.77
CA PHE A 92 -17.34 -9.06 -20.42
C PHE A 92 -17.59 -7.95 -21.44
N ASP A 93 -16.57 -7.22 -21.89
CA ASP A 93 -16.69 -6.21 -22.94
C ASP A 93 -17.13 -6.83 -24.27
N LYS A 94 -16.57 -7.98 -24.64
CA LYS A 94 -17.00 -8.73 -25.83
C LYS A 94 -18.45 -9.20 -25.72
N ARG A 95 -18.87 -9.69 -24.55
CA ARG A 95 -20.28 -10.06 -24.30
C ARG A 95 -21.20 -8.84 -24.26
N ALA A 96 -20.79 -7.73 -23.68
CA ALA A 96 -21.56 -6.49 -23.64
C ALA A 96 -21.77 -5.93 -25.05
N GLN A 97 -20.73 -5.91 -25.88
CA GLN A 97 -20.83 -5.55 -27.31
C GLN A 97 -21.72 -6.52 -28.08
N GLN A 98 -21.65 -7.82 -27.80
CA GLN A 98 -22.51 -8.82 -28.43
C GLN A 98 -23.99 -8.68 -28.01
N ILE A 99 -24.26 -8.32 -26.76
CA ILE A 99 -25.61 -8.04 -26.24
C ILE A 99 -26.15 -6.73 -26.82
N GLU A 100 -25.31 -5.69 -26.92
CA GLU A 100 -25.69 -4.41 -27.50
C GLU A 100 -26.00 -4.52 -29.01
N GLN A 101 -25.25 -5.35 -29.75
CA GLN A 101 -25.52 -5.66 -31.15
C GLN A 101 -26.79 -6.48 -31.36
N SER A 102 -27.15 -7.35 -30.42
CA SER A 102 -28.37 -8.17 -30.51
C SER A 102 -29.62 -7.46 -29.98
N ILE A 103 -29.48 -6.37 -29.21
CA ILE A 103 -30.60 -5.49 -28.85
C ILE A 103 -30.88 -4.42 -29.94
N LYS A 104 -29.89 -4.03 -30.76
CA LYS A 104 -30.06 -2.96 -31.77
C LYS A 104 -30.71 -3.38 -33.11
N SER A 105 -31.03 -4.66 -33.30
CA SER A 105 -31.74 -5.11 -34.52
C SER A 105 -32.52 -6.40 -34.23
N PRO A 106 -33.73 -6.29 -33.65
CA PRO A 106 -34.92 -6.57 -34.46
C PRO A 106 -36.18 -5.83 -33.98
N HIS A 107 -36.63 -4.83 -34.74
CA HIS A 107 -38.02 -4.68 -35.21
C HIS A 107 -38.22 -3.32 -35.90
N GLU A 108 -38.09 -3.30 -37.22
CA GLU A 108 -38.99 -2.48 -38.03
C GLU A 108 -39.20 -3.20 -39.37
N LYS A 109 -40.37 -3.85 -39.47
CA LYS A 109 -41.01 -4.18 -40.75
C LYS A 109 -41.94 -3.03 -41.09
#